data_AF-A0A200QYS1-F1
#
_entry.id   AF-A0A200QYS1-F1
#
_cell.length_a   1.000
_cell.length_b   1.000
_cell.length_c   1.000
_cell.angle_alpha   90.00
_cell.angle_beta   90.00
_cell.angle_gamma   90.00
#
_symmetry.space_group_name_H-M   'P 1'
#
loop_
_entity.id
_entity.type
_entity.pdbx_description
1 polymer ?
#
loop_
_entity_poly.entity_id
_entity_poly.type
_entity_poly.pdbx_seq_one_letter_code
_entity_poly.pdbx_strand_id
1 'polypeptide(L)'
;MLMCANKSKQSRLASPALVPYSSVGELARVIGTEGLVAGQVVDIGSTGLSDVGLEQLEFIHIHKTAALLEGSVVIGAILGGGSDEEIEKLRKFARCIGLLFQVVDDILDVTKSSQELGKTAGKDLMTDKTTYPKLIGIEKSREFAEKLNKDAKDQLAGLIWRRRLL
;
A
#
# COMPACT_ATOMS: atom_id res chain seq x y z
N MET A 1 -11.96 -25.39 -43.52
CA MET A 1 -11.94 -26.16 -42.25
C MET A 1 -10.53 -26.06 -41.67
N LEU A 2 -10.18 -24.90 -41.10
CA LEU A 2 -8.93 -24.73 -40.33
C LEU A 2 -9.31 -24.93 -38.87
N MET A 3 -8.71 -25.93 -38.22
CA MET A 3 -8.97 -26.24 -36.83
C MET A 3 -8.49 -25.11 -35.92
N CYS A 4 -9.42 -24.61 -35.10
CA CYS A 4 -9.14 -23.76 -33.96
C CYS A 4 -8.20 -24.49 -32.99
N ALA A 5 -6.94 -24.04 -32.91
CA ALA A 5 -6.05 -24.42 -31.83
C ALA A 5 -6.52 -23.76 -30.53
N ASN A 6 -7.07 -24.59 -29.66
CA ASN A 6 -7.58 -24.29 -28.34
C ASN A 6 -6.48 -23.62 -27.49
N LYS A 7 -6.63 -22.32 -27.19
CA LYS A 7 -5.83 -21.61 -26.18
C LYS A 7 -6.26 -22.09 -24.78
N SER A 8 -5.90 -23.32 -24.43
CA SER A 8 -6.09 -23.83 -23.08
C SER A 8 -5.16 -23.08 -22.12
N LYS A 9 -5.77 -22.43 -21.13
CA LYS A 9 -5.17 -21.85 -19.92
C LYS A 9 -3.92 -22.62 -19.45
N GLN A 10 -2.75 -22.17 -19.88
CA GLN A 10 -1.50 -22.62 -19.29
C GLN A 10 -1.35 -21.82 -18.00
N SER A 11 -1.65 -22.46 -16.87
CA SER A 11 -1.38 -21.90 -15.55
C SER A 11 0.06 -21.41 -15.52
N ARG A 12 0.25 -20.13 -15.22
CA ARG A 12 1.54 -19.45 -15.10
C ARG A 12 2.28 -19.97 -13.86
N LEU A 13 2.53 -21.27 -13.79
CA LEU A 13 3.54 -21.83 -12.89
C LEU A 13 4.87 -21.40 -13.50
N ALA A 14 5.32 -20.21 -13.11
CA ALA A 14 6.60 -19.66 -13.51
C ALA A 14 7.67 -20.73 -13.33
N SER A 15 8.47 -20.99 -14.38
CA SER A 15 9.69 -21.78 -14.25
C SER A 15 10.45 -21.30 -13.01
N PRO A 16 11.01 -22.19 -12.16
CA PRO A 16 11.76 -21.80 -10.95
C PRO A 16 12.82 -20.71 -11.21
N ALA A 17 13.36 -20.65 -12.43
CA ALA A 17 14.32 -19.64 -12.86
C ALA A 17 13.73 -18.22 -13.02
N LEU A 18 12.42 -18.06 -13.21
CA LEU A 18 11.75 -16.76 -13.46
C LEU A 18 11.27 -16.06 -12.18
N VAL A 19 11.10 -16.80 -11.08
CA VAL A 19 10.62 -16.30 -9.79
C VAL A 19 11.51 -15.19 -9.22
N PRO A 20 12.85 -15.28 -9.26
CA PRO A 20 13.73 -14.19 -8.83
C PRO A 20 13.59 -12.92 -9.69
N TYR A 21 13.43 -13.07 -11.01
CA TYR A 21 13.28 -11.92 -11.92
C TYR A 21 11.97 -11.16 -11.69
N SER A 22 10.87 -11.87 -11.47
CA SER A 22 9.59 -11.24 -11.14
C SER A 22 9.65 -10.47 -9.81
N SER A 23 10.38 -10.98 -8.82
CA SER A 23 10.54 -10.32 -7.52
C SER A 23 11.39 -9.05 -7.60
N VAL A 24 12.48 -9.08 -8.38
CA VAL A 24 13.32 -7.89 -8.63
C VAL A 24 12.56 -6.85 -9.45
N GLY A 25 11.78 -7.27 -10.45
CA GLY A 25 10.93 -6.38 -11.24
C GLY A 25 9.87 -5.69 -10.37
N GLU A 26 9.22 -6.43 -9.48
CA GLU A 26 8.27 -5.88 -8.52
C GLU A 26 8.93 -4.86 -7.58
N LEU A 27 10.10 -5.20 -7.02
CA LEU A 27 10.85 -4.28 -6.15
C LEU A 27 11.22 -2.98 -6.89
N ALA A 28 11.77 -3.10 -8.10
CA ALA A 28 12.17 -1.95 -8.92
C ALA A 28 10.97 -1.04 -9.21
N ARG A 29 9.80 -1.62 -9.52
CA ARG A 29 8.56 -0.86 -9.73
C ARG A 29 8.14 -0.10 -8.49
N VAL A 30 8.13 -0.73 -7.30
CA VAL A 30 7.65 -0.08 -6.07
C VAL A 30 8.60 0.97 -5.51
N ILE A 31 9.92 0.82 -5.71
CA ILE A 31 10.89 1.83 -5.24
C ILE A 31 11.12 2.95 -6.26
N GLY A 32 10.75 2.73 -7.52
CA GLY A 32 11.04 3.64 -8.63
C GLY A 32 10.08 4.82 -8.75
N THR A 33 10.07 5.41 -9.94
CA THR A 33 9.31 6.63 -10.30
C THR A 33 7.79 6.45 -10.31
N GLU A 34 7.31 5.21 -10.25
CA GLU A 34 5.89 4.87 -10.15
C GLU A 34 5.47 4.50 -8.72
N GLY A 35 6.39 4.56 -7.76
CA GLY A 35 6.16 4.18 -6.37
C GLY A 35 6.82 5.17 -5.41
N LEU A 36 7.70 4.67 -4.54
CA LEU A 36 8.31 5.42 -3.44
C LEU A 36 8.88 6.77 -3.86
N VAL A 37 9.65 6.81 -4.94
CA VAL A 37 10.26 8.07 -5.41
C VAL A 37 9.19 9.07 -5.87
N ALA A 38 8.13 8.61 -6.55
CA ALA A 38 7.02 9.47 -6.96
C ALA A 38 6.34 10.13 -5.74
N GLY A 39 6.01 9.32 -4.73
CA GLY A 39 5.41 9.81 -3.49
C GLY A 39 6.30 10.80 -2.76
N GLN A 40 7.60 10.51 -2.68
CA GLN A 40 8.58 11.39 -2.03
C GLN A 40 8.74 12.72 -2.76
N VAL A 41 8.79 12.72 -4.09
CA VAL A 41 8.91 13.94 -4.91
C VAL A 41 7.68 14.82 -4.73
N VAL A 42 6.48 14.24 -4.79
CA VAL A 42 5.23 15.01 -4.61
C VAL A 42 5.12 15.53 -3.18
N ASP A 43 5.51 14.78 -2.16
CA ASP A 43 5.53 15.22 -0.76
C ASP A 43 6.42 16.44 -0.53
N ILE A 44 7.67 16.38 -1.01
CA ILE A 44 8.61 17.51 -0.93
C ILE A 44 8.06 18.71 -1.70
N GLY A 45 7.55 18.51 -2.92
CA GLY A 45 6.97 19.58 -3.73
C GLY A 45 5.70 20.19 -3.16
N SER A 46 5.02 19.48 -2.25
CA SER A 46 3.80 19.93 -1.58
C SER A 46 4.08 20.64 -0.25
N THR A 47 5.32 20.62 0.23
CA THR A 47 5.69 21.27 1.50
C THR A 47 5.55 22.79 1.38
N GLY A 48 4.78 23.39 2.28
CA GLY A 48 4.51 24.84 2.29
C GLY A 48 3.41 25.30 1.33
N LEU A 49 2.77 24.38 0.60
CA LEU A 49 1.55 24.69 -0.16
C LEU A 49 0.34 24.60 0.76
N SER A 50 -0.52 25.63 0.75
CA SER A 50 -1.78 25.67 1.50
C SER A 50 -2.90 24.83 0.87
N ASP A 51 -2.71 24.38 -0.37
CA ASP A 51 -3.81 23.95 -1.26
C ASP A 51 -3.76 22.44 -1.56
N VAL A 52 -3.07 21.64 -0.75
CA VAL A 52 -2.94 20.19 -0.97
C VAL A 52 -4.29 19.52 -0.69
N GLY A 53 -4.97 19.11 -1.76
CA GLY A 53 -6.25 18.42 -1.68
C GLY A 53 -6.14 16.95 -1.23
N LEU A 54 -7.29 16.35 -0.94
CA LEU A 54 -7.39 14.97 -0.46
C LEU A 54 -6.77 13.95 -1.44
N GLU A 55 -7.01 14.13 -2.74
CA GLU A 55 -6.46 13.24 -3.78
C GLU A 55 -4.93 13.26 -3.81
N GLN A 56 -4.34 14.44 -3.62
CA GLN A 56 -2.87 14.59 -3.61
C GLN A 56 -2.26 14.03 -2.32
N LEU A 57 -2.93 14.24 -1.17
CA LEU A 57 -2.52 13.62 0.09
C LEU A 57 -2.57 12.08 -0.01
N GLU A 58 -3.65 11.53 -0.57
CA GLU A 58 -3.78 10.09 -0.78
C GLU A 58 -2.71 9.57 -1.73
N PHE A 59 -2.42 10.29 -2.83
CA PHE A 59 -1.32 9.95 -3.74
C PHE A 59 0.02 9.87 -2.99
N ILE A 60 0.34 10.88 -2.18
CA ILE A 60 1.58 10.90 -1.38
C ILE A 60 1.64 9.68 -0.48
N HIS A 61 0.59 9.40 0.29
CA HIS A 61 0.57 8.30 1.26
C HIS A 61 0.64 6.92 0.59
N ILE A 62 -0.07 6.73 -0.51
CA ILE A 62 -0.02 5.50 -1.31
C ILE A 62 1.42 5.26 -1.80
N HIS A 63 2.03 6.28 -2.39
CA HIS A 63 3.30 6.08 -3.09
C HIS A 63 4.49 6.09 -2.15
N LYS A 64 4.50 6.93 -1.10
CA LYS A 64 5.61 7.05 -0.15
C LYS A 64 5.69 5.86 0.81
N THR A 65 4.56 5.28 1.22
CA THR A 65 4.53 4.23 2.26
C THR A 65 3.81 2.98 1.81
N ALA A 66 2.61 3.08 1.25
CA ALA A 66 1.86 1.88 0.88
C ALA A 66 2.54 1.08 -0.24
N ALA A 67 3.25 1.73 -1.17
CA ALA A 67 3.95 1.07 -2.27
C ALA A 67 5.01 0.06 -1.79
N LEU A 68 5.80 0.39 -0.77
CA LEU A 68 6.83 -0.53 -0.26
C LEU A 68 6.24 -1.68 0.56
N LEU A 69 5.15 -1.43 1.30
CA LEU A 69 4.38 -2.48 1.98
C LEU A 69 3.74 -3.43 0.96
N GLU A 70 3.15 -2.88 -0.10
CA GLU A 70 2.62 -3.63 -1.25
C GLU A 70 3.69 -4.51 -1.86
N GLY A 71 4.85 -3.95 -2.21
CA GLY A 71 5.97 -4.69 -2.77
C GLY A 71 6.44 -5.83 -1.87
N SER A 72 6.61 -5.57 -0.58
CA SER A 72 7.00 -6.60 0.40
C SER A 72 6.05 -7.80 0.43
N VAL A 73 4.74 -7.51 0.47
CA VAL A 73 3.70 -8.54 0.49
C VAL A 73 3.63 -9.31 -0.83
N VAL A 74 3.66 -8.61 -1.96
CA VAL A 74 3.58 -9.22 -3.30
C VAL A 74 4.80 -10.08 -3.59
N ILE A 75 6.01 -9.61 -3.24
CA ILE A 75 7.23 -10.41 -3.39
C ILE A 75 7.11 -11.70 -2.58
N GLY A 76 6.62 -11.64 -1.34
CA GLY A 76 6.35 -12.84 -0.54
C GLY A 76 5.36 -13.80 -1.21
N ALA A 77 4.29 -13.27 -1.81
CA ALA A 77 3.30 -14.06 -2.55
C ALA A 77 3.90 -14.74 -3.80
N ILE A 78 4.71 -14.01 -4.58
CA ILE A 78 5.42 -14.52 -5.76
C ILE A 78 6.37 -15.65 -5.36
N LEU A 79 7.22 -15.40 -4.36
CA LEU A 79 8.19 -16.39 -3.86
C LEU A 79 7.49 -17.62 -3.28
N GLY A 80 6.33 -17.44 -2.65
CA GLY A 80 5.48 -18.51 -2.13
C GLY A 80 4.72 -19.30 -3.20
N GLY A 81 4.83 -18.94 -4.48
CA GLY A 81 4.12 -19.59 -5.58
C GLY A 81 2.61 -19.30 -5.60
N GLY A 82 2.20 -18.15 -5.09
CA GLY A 82 0.82 -17.67 -5.18
C GLY A 82 0.37 -17.51 -6.63
N SER A 83 -0.91 -17.78 -6.87
CA SER A 83 -1.56 -17.52 -8.16
C SER A 83 -1.70 -16.01 -8.43
N ASP A 84 -1.89 -15.64 -9.69
CA ASP A 84 -2.14 -14.24 -10.10
C ASP A 84 -3.32 -13.61 -9.31
N GLU A 85 -4.35 -14.39 -8.98
CA GLU A 85 -5.50 -13.92 -8.17
C GLU A 85 -5.12 -13.68 -6.70
N GLU A 86 -4.38 -14.62 -6.08
CA GLU A 86 -3.91 -14.48 -4.70
C GLU A 86 -2.95 -13.27 -4.58
N ILE A 87 -2.05 -13.10 -5.55
CA ILE A 87 -1.14 -11.95 -5.62
C ILE A 87 -1.93 -10.63 -5.70
N GLU A 88 -2.95 -10.53 -6.55
CA GLU A 88 -3.72 -9.29 -6.69
C GLU A 88 -4.57 -8.99 -5.44
N LYS A 89 -5.13 -10.01 -4.79
CA LYS A 89 -5.80 -9.84 -3.49
C LYS A 89 -4.83 -9.31 -2.43
N LEU A 90 -3.65 -9.91 -2.33
CA LEU A 90 -2.61 -9.49 -1.39
C LEU A 90 -2.07 -8.09 -1.69
N ARG A 91 -2.01 -7.71 -2.97
CA ARG A 91 -1.66 -6.36 -3.42
C ARG A 91 -2.68 -5.34 -2.89
N LYS A 92 -3.98 -5.59 -3.09
CA LYS A 92 -5.06 -4.72 -2.59
C LYS A 92 -5.07 -4.65 -1.06
N PHE A 93 -4.91 -5.79 -0.38
CA PHE A 93 -4.76 -5.85 1.07
C PHE A 93 -3.64 -4.92 1.57
N ALA A 94 -2.45 -5.04 0.98
CA ALA A 94 -1.29 -4.27 1.40
C ALA A 94 -1.45 -2.77 1.13
N ARG A 95 -2.11 -2.38 0.03
CA ARG A 95 -2.49 -0.97 -0.22
C ARG A 95 -3.40 -0.42 0.86
N CYS A 96 -4.46 -1.15 1.22
CA CYS A 96 -5.40 -0.74 2.26
C CYS A 96 -4.69 -0.56 3.62
N ILE A 97 -3.83 -1.53 4.01
CA ILE A 97 -3.07 -1.44 5.26
C ILE A 97 -2.04 -0.31 5.22
N GLY A 98 -1.35 -0.11 4.10
CA GLY A 98 -0.37 0.97 3.98
C GLY A 98 -1.00 2.36 4.08
N LEU A 99 -2.16 2.56 3.46
CA LEU A 99 -2.90 3.81 3.61
C LEU A 99 -3.49 3.96 5.03
N LEU A 100 -4.03 2.88 5.59
CA LEU A 100 -4.53 2.85 6.96
C LEU A 100 -3.45 3.26 7.96
N PHE A 101 -2.23 2.76 7.80
CA PHE A 101 -1.10 3.11 8.65
C PHE A 101 -0.85 4.63 8.67
N GLN A 102 -0.89 5.27 7.50
CA GLN A 102 -0.71 6.72 7.40
C GLN A 102 -1.88 7.51 8.00
N VAL A 103 -3.13 7.10 7.72
CA VAL A 103 -4.31 7.74 8.32
C VAL A 103 -4.26 7.66 9.85
N VAL A 104 -3.86 6.51 10.39
CA VAL A 104 -3.71 6.33 11.84
C VAL A 104 -2.54 7.16 12.39
N ASP A 105 -1.39 7.24 11.72
CA ASP A 105 -0.28 8.10 12.16
C ASP A 105 -0.70 9.58 12.20
N ASP A 106 -1.40 10.07 11.18
CA ASP A 106 -1.96 11.43 11.13
C ASP A 106 -2.94 11.69 12.30
N ILE A 107 -3.82 10.72 12.60
CA ILE A 107 -4.76 10.80 13.75
C ILE A 107 -3.98 10.84 15.07
N LEU A 108 -2.97 9.99 15.22
CA LEU A 108 -2.19 9.90 16.45
C LEU A 108 -1.35 11.17 16.67
N ASP A 109 -0.79 11.77 15.62
CA ASP A 109 0.03 12.99 15.72
C ASP A 109 -0.76 14.19 16.28
N VAL A 110 -2.08 14.24 16.02
CA VAL A 110 -2.96 15.30 16.52
C VAL A 110 -3.68 14.97 17.83
N THR A 111 -3.75 13.70 18.24
CA THR A 111 -4.51 13.28 19.43
C THR A 111 -3.65 12.86 20.62
N LYS A 112 -2.42 12.42 20.40
CA LYS A 112 -1.56 11.89 21.47
C LYS A 112 -0.46 12.84 21.89
N SER A 113 -0.04 12.70 23.14
CA SER A 113 1.11 13.43 23.67
C SER A 113 2.44 12.87 23.13
N SER A 114 3.50 13.69 23.11
CA SER A 114 4.84 13.26 22.66
C SER A 114 5.37 12.05 23.45
N GLN A 115 4.96 11.94 24.71
CA GLN A 115 5.35 10.85 25.61
C GLN A 115 4.75 9.51 25.20
N GLU A 116 3.52 9.50 24.64
CA GLU A 116 2.84 8.28 24.20
C GLU A 116 3.26 7.83 22.79
N LEU A 117 3.77 8.76 21.98
CA LEU A 117 4.19 8.51 20.61
C LEU A 117 5.66 8.10 20.49
N GLY A 118 6.49 8.36 21.52
CA GLY A 118 7.94 8.16 21.43
C GLY A 118 8.65 9.09 20.42
N LYS A 119 7.91 10.07 19.88
CA LYS A 119 8.35 11.15 18.99
C LYS A 119 7.68 12.46 19.42
N THR A 120 8.18 13.61 18.98
CA THR A 120 7.52 14.91 19.21
C THR A 120 6.13 14.90 18.56
N ALA A 121 5.07 14.97 19.37
CA ALA A 121 3.69 15.10 18.90
C ALA A 121 3.41 16.49 18.34
N GLY A 122 2.42 16.59 17.45
CA GLY A 122 2.06 17.86 16.80
C GLY A 122 3.17 18.40 15.91
N LYS A 123 4.13 17.57 15.50
CA LYS A 123 5.19 17.99 14.58
C LYS A 123 4.60 18.46 13.26
N ASP A 124 3.52 17.83 12.82
CA ASP A 124 2.86 18.18 11.56
C ASP A 124 2.10 19.51 11.66
N LEU A 125 1.60 19.86 12.85
CA LEU A 125 1.04 21.20 13.12
C LEU A 125 2.13 22.29 13.06
N MET A 126 3.35 21.97 13.49
CA MET A 126 4.49 22.90 13.47
C MET A 126 5.10 23.09 12.09
N THR A 127 4.88 22.15 11.15
CA THR A 127 5.40 22.20 9.78
C THR A 127 4.32 22.54 8.74
N ASP A 128 3.13 22.93 9.19
CA ASP A 128 1.93 23.20 8.37
C ASP A 128 1.59 22.06 7.39
N LYS A 129 2.01 20.83 7.72
CA LYS A 129 1.84 19.67 6.86
C LYS A 129 0.36 19.32 6.74
N THR A 130 -0.06 18.95 5.53
CA THR A 130 -1.43 18.50 5.28
C THR A 130 -1.62 17.07 5.76
N THR A 131 -2.62 16.85 6.60
CA THR A 131 -2.98 15.55 7.19
C THR A 131 -4.46 15.28 7.00
N TYR A 132 -4.88 14.02 7.15
CA TYR A 132 -6.31 13.67 7.06
C TYR A 132 -7.20 14.44 8.05
N PRO A 133 -6.85 14.54 9.36
CA PRO A 133 -7.65 15.33 10.29
C PRO A 133 -7.79 16.81 9.89
N LYS A 134 -6.75 17.40 9.29
CA LYS A 134 -6.78 18.80 8.79
C LYS A 134 -7.76 18.98 7.63
N LEU A 135 -7.81 18.00 6.70
CA LEU A 135 -8.64 18.09 5.49
C LEU A 135 -10.09 17.69 5.69
N ILE A 136 -10.36 16.63 6.45
CA ILE A 136 -11.70 16.02 6.54
C ILE A 136 -12.24 15.95 7.96
N GLY A 137 -11.47 16.36 8.97
CA GLY A 137 -11.84 16.26 10.38
C GLY A 137 -11.51 14.90 10.99
N ILE A 138 -11.41 14.87 12.33
CA ILE A 138 -10.94 13.70 13.06
C ILE A 138 -11.94 12.53 13.00
N GLU A 139 -13.24 12.81 13.05
CA GLU A 139 -14.30 11.80 12.97
C GLU A 139 -14.29 11.10 11.61
N LYS A 140 -14.30 11.86 10.50
CA LYS A 140 -14.23 11.27 9.15
C LYS A 140 -12.91 10.53 8.90
N SER A 141 -11.81 10.99 9.50
CA SER A 141 -10.53 10.27 9.43
C SER A 141 -10.62 8.90 10.11
N ARG A 142 -11.31 8.79 11.26
CA ARG A 142 -11.56 7.51 11.93
C ARG A 142 -12.47 6.59 11.12
N GLU A 143 -13.56 7.12 10.57
CA GLU A 143 -14.46 6.36 9.66
C GLU A 143 -13.69 5.83 8.44
N PHE A 144 -12.81 6.65 7.86
CA PHE A 144 -11.97 6.24 6.74
C PHE A 144 -10.98 5.14 7.14
N ALA A 145 -10.34 5.25 8.30
CA ALA A 145 -9.48 4.20 8.85
C ALA A 145 -10.26 2.88 9.06
N GLU A 146 -11.47 2.93 9.61
CA GLU A 146 -12.32 1.75 9.79
C GLU A 146 -12.69 1.11 8.45
N LYS A 147 -13.03 1.92 7.45
CA LYS A 147 -13.30 1.45 6.09
C LYS A 147 -12.08 0.73 5.49
N LEU A 148 -10.89 1.34 5.56
CA LEU A 148 -9.65 0.73 5.05
C LEU A 148 -9.33 -0.59 5.76
N ASN A 149 -9.54 -0.67 7.07
CA ASN A 149 -9.37 -1.90 7.84
C ASN A 149 -10.35 -2.99 7.40
N LYS A 150 -11.61 -2.63 7.16
CA LYS A 150 -12.62 -3.57 6.64
C LYS A 150 -12.23 -4.05 5.24
N ASP A 151 -11.93 -3.14 4.33
CA ASP A 151 -11.56 -3.45 2.95
C ASP A 151 -10.32 -4.36 2.91
N ALA A 152 -9.32 -4.11 3.77
CA ALA A 152 -8.16 -4.97 3.93
C ALA A 152 -8.54 -6.40 4.34
N LYS A 153 -9.39 -6.57 5.35
CA LYS A 153 -9.85 -7.88 5.81
C LYS A 153 -10.64 -8.62 4.73
N ASP A 154 -11.48 -7.91 3.97
CA ASP A 154 -12.26 -8.47 2.89
C ASP A 154 -11.35 -9.02 1.76
N GLN A 155 -10.20 -8.39 1.50
CA GLN A 155 -9.22 -8.93 0.53
C GLN A 155 -8.56 -10.24 0.99
N LEU A 156 -8.45 -10.48 2.29
CA LEU A 156 -7.92 -11.74 2.83
C LEU A 156 -8.95 -12.88 2.81
N ALA A 157 -10.23 -12.57 2.61
CA ALA A 157 -11.28 -13.57 2.59
C ALA A 157 -11.10 -14.55 1.42
N GLY A 158 -11.19 -15.84 1.75
CA GLY A 158 -11.07 -16.94 0.78
C GLY A 158 -9.64 -17.22 0.30
N LEU A 159 -8.61 -16.58 0.88
CA LEU A 159 -7.23 -17.04 0.68
C LEU A 159 -7.03 -18.37 1.40
N ILE A 160 -6.70 -19.42 0.64
CA ILE A 160 -6.35 -20.73 1.18
C ILE A 160 -4.88 -20.68 1.54
N TRP A 161 -4.57 -20.62 2.84
CA TRP A 161 -3.19 -20.70 3.32
C TRP A 161 -2.64 -22.10 3.01
N ARG A 162 -1.95 -22.23 1.87
CA ARG A 162 -1.27 -23.47 1.52
C ARG A 162 -0.15 -23.68 2.53
N ARG A 163 -0.37 -24.58 3.50
CA ARG A 163 0.71 -25.15 4.32
C ARG A 163 1.62 -25.99 3.43
N ARG A 164 2.51 -25.34 2.68
CA ARG A 164 3.76 -25.99 2.29
C ARG A 164 4.76 -25.68 3.41
N LEU A 165 4.65 -26.47 4.48
CA LEU A 165 5.79 -26.63 5.38
C LEU A 165 6.92 -27.23 4.54
N LEU A 166 8.10 -26.66 4.77
CA LEU A 166 9.40 -27.04 4.21
C LEU A 166 9.60 -28.56 4.13
#